data_AF-A0A093IPK8-F1
#
_entry.id   AF-A0A093IPK8-F1
#
_cell.length_a   1.000
_cell.length_b   1.000
_cell.length_c   1.000
_cell.angle_alpha   90.00
_cell.angle_beta   90.00
_cell.angle_gamma   90.00
#
_symmetry.space_group_name_H-M   'P 1'
#
loop_
_entity.id
_entity.type
_entity.pdbx_description
1 polymer ?
#
loop_
_entity_poly.entity_id
_entity_poly.type
_entity_poly.pdbx_seq_one_letter_code
_entity_poly.pdbx_strand_id
1 'polypeptide(L)'
;VHFFTYDREFIIQYCQVSALLELESLLSQQSLREAFSDAELSTAKQRHQQVQDYIQQMEEIWREMRWIMDALQHARYKQPSCGISLSGFLSEAGSAVKEKTRSALSHLDYL
;
A
#
# COMPACT_ATOMS: atom_id res chain seq x y z
N VAL A 1 1.32 -1.62 6.01
CA VAL A 1 1.67 -0.26 5.56
C VAL A 1 0.46 0.31 4.82
N HIS A 2 -0.19 1.36 5.33
CA HIS A 2 -1.40 1.93 4.72
C HIS A 2 -1.02 3.12 3.84
N PHE A 3 -1.50 3.17 2.59
CA PHE A 3 -1.30 4.31 1.68
C PHE A 3 -1.80 5.63 2.31
N PHE A 4 -2.89 5.56 3.08
CA PHE A 4 -3.54 6.70 3.74
C PHE A 4 -2.75 7.37 4.87
N THR A 5 -1.56 6.87 5.25
CA THR A 5 -0.76 7.49 6.31
C THR A 5 0.08 8.68 5.85
N TYR A 6 0.11 8.98 4.55
CA TYR A 6 0.90 10.08 3.98
C TYR A 6 0.02 11.29 3.64
N ASP A 7 -0.63 11.28 2.48
CA ASP A 7 -1.57 12.33 2.07
C ASP A 7 -2.87 11.68 1.55
N ARG A 8 -3.80 11.45 2.48
CA ARG A 8 -5.06 10.76 2.22
C ARG A 8 -5.92 11.47 1.18
N GLU A 9 -5.99 12.79 1.23
CA GLU A 9 -6.83 13.56 0.32
C GLU A 9 -6.27 13.49 -1.11
N PHE A 10 -4.95 13.65 -1.26
CA PHE A 10 -4.29 13.49 -2.55
C PHE A 10 -4.53 12.10 -3.16
N ILE A 11 -4.34 11.04 -2.37
CA ILE A 11 -4.48 9.65 -2.86
C ILE A 11 -5.93 9.37 -3.29
N ILE A 12 -6.91 9.84 -2.53
CA ILE A 12 -8.33 9.66 -2.88
C ILE A 12 -8.64 10.36 -4.19
N GLN A 13 -8.24 11.62 -4.33
CA GLN A 13 -8.46 12.41 -5.55
C GLN A 13 -7.76 11.78 -6.75
N TYR A 14 -6.50 11.38 -6.60
CA TYR A 14 -5.75 10.72 -7.65
C TYR A 14 -6.44 9.45 -8.13
N CYS A 15 -6.89 8.58 -7.22
CA CYS A 15 -7.62 7.36 -7.57
C CYS A 15 -8.93 7.64 -8.31
N GLN A 16 -9.69 8.65 -7.85
CA GLN A 16 -10.96 9.04 -8.48
C GLN A 16 -10.73 9.55 -9.91
N VAL A 17 -9.77 10.47 -10.09
CA VAL A 17 -9.41 11.02 -11.40
C VAL A 17 -8.86 9.92 -12.32
N SER A 18 -8.03 9.01 -11.79
CA SER A 18 -7.50 7.88 -12.56
C SER A 18 -8.61 6.99 -13.11
N ALA A 19 -9.56 6.60 -12.25
CA ALA A 19 -10.68 5.75 -12.67
C ALA A 19 -11.58 6.46 -13.71
N LEU A 20 -11.79 7.77 -13.55
CA LEU A 20 -12.55 8.57 -14.50
C LEU A 20 -11.84 8.68 -15.86
N LEU A 21 -10.54 8.96 -15.87
CA LEU A 21 -9.75 9.07 -17.09
C LEU A 21 -9.62 7.73 -17.83
N GLU A 22 -9.54 6.61 -17.10
CA GLU A 22 -9.58 5.28 -17.69
C GLU A 22 -10.92 5.04 -18.43
N LEU A 23 -12.04 5.41 -17.81
CA LEU A 23 -13.36 5.32 -18.44
C LEU A 23 -13.48 6.24 -19.66
N GLU A 24 -13.10 7.52 -19.55
CA GLU A 24 -13.14 8.46 -20.68
C GLU A 24 -12.21 8.04 -21.83
N SER A 25 -11.07 7.39 -21.52
CA SER A 25 -10.19 6.81 -22.53
C SER A 25 -10.92 5.75 -23.35
N LEU A 26 -11.61 4.81 -22.69
CA LEU A 26 -12.40 3.78 -23.37
C LEU A 26 -13.56 4.37 -24.19
N LEU A 27 -14.29 5.35 -23.64
CA LEU A 27 -15.40 6.01 -24.32
C LEU A 27 -14.93 6.80 -25.54
N SER A 28 -13.82 7.53 -25.45
CA SER A 28 -13.27 8.27 -26.59
C SER A 28 -12.81 7.34 -27.71
N GLN A 29 -12.20 6.18 -27.37
CA GLN A 29 -11.85 5.15 -28.35
C GLN A 29 -13.08 4.51 -28.99
N GLN A 30 -14.16 4.30 -28.24
CA GLN A 30 -15.42 3.83 -28.78
C GLN A 30 -16.02 4.86 -29.76
N SER A 31 -16.05 6.13 -29.39
CA SER A 31 -16.54 7.20 -30.26
C SER A 31 -15.76 7.32 -31.58
N LEU A 32 -14.45 7.07 -31.56
CA LEU A 32 -13.64 6.98 -32.78
C LEU A 32 -14.04 5.81 -33.70
N ARG A 33 -14.47 4.69 -33.12
CA ARG A 33 -14.92 3.51 -33.89
C ARG A 33 -16.34 3.66 -34.44
N GLU A 34 -17.18 4.44 -33.76
CA GLU A 34 -18.59 4.64 -34.11
C GLU A 34 -18.84 5.91 -34.94
N ALA A 35 -17.83 6.74 -35.17
CA ALA A 35 -17.99 7.93 -36.01
C ALA A 35 -18.25 7.55 -37.48
N PHE A 36 -19.38 8.00 -38.03
CA PHE A 36 -19.80 7.68 -39.41
C PHE A 36 -19.58 8.84 -40.38
N SER A 37 -19.57 10.09 -39.90
CA SER A 37 -19.29 11.29 -40.69
C SER A 37 -17.93 11.90 -40.35
N ASP A 38 -17.37 12.68 -41.28
CA ASP A 38 -16.10 13.38 -41.07
C ASP A 38 -16.16 14.39 -39.91
N ALA A 39 -17.33 15.02 -39.71
CA ALA A 39 -17.54 15.95 -38.60
C ALA A 39 -17.59 15.24 -37.23
N GLU A 40 -18.24 14.08 -37.16
CA GLU A 40 -18.21 13.23 -35.96
C GLU A 40 -16.80 12.72 -35.70
N LEU A 41 -16.08 12.30 -36.75
CA LEU A 41 -14.72 11.81 -36.65
C LEU A 41 -13.76 12.90 -36.14
N SER A 42 -13.87 14.13 -36.63
CA SER A 42 -13.04 15.24 -36.13
C SER A 42 -13.32 15.54 -34.66
N THR A 43 -14.61 15.50 -34.26
CA THR A 43 -15.01 15.73 -32.87
C THR A 43 -14.51 14.62 -31.96
N ALA A 44 -14.66 13.36 -32.37
CA ALA A 44 -14.16 12.19 -31.65
C ALA A 44 -12.64 12.23 -31.49
N LYS A 45 -11.89 12.61 -32.54
CA LYS A 45 -10.43 12.80 -32.48
C LYS A 45 -10.02 13.90 -31.52
N GLN A 46 -10.70 15.05 -31.55
CA GLN A 46 -10.40 16.15 -30.63
C GLN A 46 -10.64 15.72 -29.17
N ARG A 47 -11.77 15.06 -28.89
CA ARG A 47 -12.08 14.55 -27.55
C ARG A 47 -11.05 13.51 -27.10
N HIS A 48 -10.68 12.59 -27.98
CA HIS A 48 -9.67 11.58 -27.68
C HIS A 48 -8.32 12.22 -27.35
N GLN A 49 -7.88 13.20 -28.14
CA GLN A 49 -6.64 13.93 -27.87
C GLN A 49 -6.67 14.62 -26.52
N GLN A 50 -7.77 15.31 -26.19
CA GLN A 50 -7.93 15.97 -24.91
C GLN A 50 -7.83 14.99 -23.73
N VAL A 51 -8.41 13.78 -23.85
CA VAL A 51 -8.30 12.74 -22.83
C VAL A 51 -6.85 12.26 -22.68
N GLN A 52 -6.11 12.10 -23.78
CA GLN A 52 -4.69 11.75 -23.73
C GLN A 52 -3.86 12.83 -23.02
N ASP A 53 -4.14 14.11 -23.30
CA ASP A 53 -3.47 15.23 -22.64
C ASP A 53 -3.71 15.26 -21.12
N TYR A 54 -4.92 14.89 -20.67
CA TYR A 54 -5.23 14.76 -19.24
C TYR A 54 -4.54 13.56 -18.59
N ILE A 55 -4.44 12.43 -19.29
CA ILE A 55 -3.70 11.27 -18.80
C ILE A 55 -2.23 11.65 -18.61
N GLN A 56 -1.62 12.34 -19.58
CA GLN A 56 -0.23 12.81 -19.50
C GLN A 56 -0.02 13.74 -18.29
N GLN A 57 -0.90 14.73 -18.09
CA GLN A 57 -0.83 15.63 -16.93
C GLN A 57 -0.96 14.86 -15.60
N MET A 58 -1.85 13.87 -15.53
CA MET A 58 -1.98 13.02 -14.34
C MET A 58 -0.71 12.21 -14.07
N GLU A 59 -0.05 11.67 -15.11
CA GLU A 59 1.23 10.97 -14.96
C GLU A 59 2.36 11.88 -14.48
N GLU A 60 2.35 13.16 -14.86
CA GLU A 60 3.27 14.17 -14.36
C GLU A 60 3.05 14.45 -12.87
N ILE A 61 1.80 14.64 -12.45
CA ILE A 61 1.46 14.80 -11.03
C ILE A 61 1.88 13.55 -10.22
N TRP A 62 1.62 12.35 -10.76
CA TRP A 62 2.04 11.10 -10.11
C TRP A 62 3.57 10.98 -10.00
N ARG A 63 4.30 11.50 -10.99
CA ARG A 63 5.78 11.51 -10.99
C ARG A 63 6.34 12.25 -9.78
N GLU A 64 5.74 13.37 -9.42
CA GLU A 64 6.12 14.15 -8.23
C GLU A 64 5.84 13.39 -6.93
N MET A 65 4.85 12.49 -6.93
CA MET A 65 4.40 11.75 -5.75
C MET A 65 4.96 10.32 -5.65
N ARG A 66 5.87 9.91 -6.55
CA ARG A 66 6.49 8.57 -6.50
C ARG A 66 7.21 8.27 -5.19
N TRP A 67 7.69 9.30 -4.48
CA TRP A 67 8.31 9.13 -3.17
C TRP A 67 7.38 8.42 -2.16
N ILE A 68 6.05 8.58 -2.29
CA ILE A 68 5.08 7.89 -1.42
C ILE A 68 5.18 6.38 -1.66
N MET A 69 5.25 5.97 -2.93
CA MET A 69 5.40 4.57 -3.31
C MET A 69 6.74 4.00 -2.84
N ASP A 70 7.83 4.76 -2.96
CA ASP A 70 9.16 4.36 -2.48
C ASP A 70 9.20 4.21 -0.96
N ALA A 71 8.62 5.17 -0.22
CA ALA A 71 8.50 5.13 1.24
C ALA A 71 7.63 3.93 1.70
N LEU A 72 6.53 3.67 1.00
CA LEU A 72 5.67 2.51 1.25
C LEU A 72 6.40 1.18 1.03
N GLN A 73 7.11 1.05 -0.10
CA GLN A 73 7.90 -0.13 -0.40
C GLN A 73 9.01 -0.31 0.64
N HIS A 74 9.71 0.76 1.01
CA HIS A 74 10.73 0.73 2.05
C HIS A 74 10.19 0.22 3.38
N ALA A 75 9.05 0.74 3.84
CA ALA A 75 8.40 0.32 5.07
C ALA A 75 7.92 -1.15 4.99
N ARG A 76 7.54 -1.63 3.81
CA ARG A 76 7.07 -3.00 3.59
C ARG A 76 8.21 -4.02 3.52
N TYR A 77 9.31 -3.69 2.84
CA TYR A 77 10.45 -4.59 2.67
C TYR A 77 11.42 -4.62 3.86
N LYS A 78 11.42 -3.57 4.70
CA LYS A 78 12.26 -3.53 5.91
C LYS A 78 11.62 -4.07 7.18
N GLN A 79 10.39 -4.57 7.14
CA GLN A 79 9.91 -5.36 8.28
C GLN A 79 10.78 -6.63 8.39
N PRO A 80 11.48 -6.86 9.53
CA PRO A 80 12.05 -8.17 9.79
C PRO A 80 10.93 -9.20 9.74
N SER A 81 11.22 -10.46 9.42
CA SER A 81 10.25 -11.54 9.58
C SER A 81 9.60 -11.40 10.95
N CYS A 82 8.32 -11.03 11.01
CA CYS A 82 7.54 -10.95 12.24
C CYS A 82 7.31 -12.38 12.75
N GLY A 83 8.39 -13.02 13.20
CA GLY A 83 8.41 -14.25 13.93
C GLY A 83 8.96 -13.92 15.30
N ILE A 84 8.10 -13.93 16.31
CA ILE A 84 8.55 -13.88 17.69
C ILE A 84 9.26 -15.21 17.95
N SER A 85 10.53 -15.17 18.38
CA SER A 85 11.26 -16.41 18.67
C SER A 85 10.60 -17.10 19.86
N LEU A 86 9.92 -18.23 19.62
CA LEU A 86 9.30 -19.06 20.67
C LEU A 86 10.31 -19.47 21.75
N SER A 87 11.60 -19.55 21.43
CA SER A 87 12.66 -19.82 22.40
C SER A 87 12.80 -18.73 23.48
N GLY A 88 12.50 -17.47 23.16
CA GLY A 88 12.50 -16.37 24.14
C GLY A 88 11.38 -16.51 25.17
N PHE A 89 10.18 -16.88 24.70
CA PHE A 89 9.03 -17.15 25.57
C PHE A 89 9.22 -18.40 26.46
N LEU A 90 9.81 -19.46 25.91
CA LEU A 90 10.02 -20.71 26.65
C LEU A 90 11.13 -20.59 27.70
N SER A 91 12.11 -19.72 27.50
CA SER A 91 13.18 -19.48 28.48
C SER A 91 12.65 -18.82 29.76
N GLU A 92 11.61 -18.00 29.67
CA GLU A 92 11.00 -17.31 30.80
C GLU A 92 10.04 -18.22 31.60
N ALA A 93 9.43 -19.20 30.93
CA ALA A 93 8.62 -20.25 31.59
C ALA A 93 9.48 -21.26 32.37
N GLY A 94 10.75 -21.47 31.99
CA GLY A 94 11.66 -22.41 32.64
C GLY A 94 12.27 -21.91 33.96
N SER A 95 12.31 -20.60 34.20
CA SER A 95 12.89 -20.02 35.42
C SER A 95 11.93 -20.04 36.62
N ALA A 96 10.62 -20.04 36.38
CA ALA A 96 9.59 -20.06 37.44
C ALA A 96 9.54 -21.38 38.25
N VAL A 97 10.09 -22.49 37.72
CA VAL A 97 10.02 -23.81 38.38
C VAL A 97 11.20 -24.07 39.32
N LYS A 98 12.35 -23.38 39.16
CA LYS A 98 13.57 -23.69 39.95
C LYS A 98 13.65 -23.01 41.31
N GLU A 99 12.83 -22.00 41.59
CA GLU A 99 12.94 -21.23 42.85
C GLU A 99 12.17 -21.90 44.01
N LYS A 100 11.14 -22.71 43.75
CA LYS A 100 10.33 -23.33 44.81
C LYS A 100 10.91 -24.61 45.42
N THR A 101 11.96 -25.20 44.85
CA THR A 101 12.57 -26.44 45.39
C THR A 101 13.78 -26.21 46.29
N ARG A 102 14.27 -24.97 46.45
CA ARG A 102 15.42 -24.67 47.32
C ARG A 102 15.04 -24.30 48.77
N SER A 103 13.80 -23.88 49.02
CA SER A 103 13.38 -23.39 50.34
C SER A 103 12.81 -24.46 51.29
N ALA A 104 12.74 -25.73 50.88
CA ALA A 104 12.26 -26.83 51.75
C ALA A 104 13.39 -27.73 52.30
N LEU A 105 14.65 -27.51 51.92
CA LEU A 105 15.78 -28.41 52.23
C LEU A 105 16.87 -27.75 53.08
N SER A 106 16.51 -26.90 54.03
CA SER A 106 17.49 -26.28 54.95
C SER A 106 17.09 -26.34 56.43
N HIS A 107 16.24 -27.29 56.84
CA HIS A 107 15.98 -27.52 58.25
C HIS A 107 15.85 -29.02 58.57
N LEU A 108 16.95 -29.74 58.42
CA LEU A 108 17.20 -30.95 59.20
C LEU A 108 18.66 -30.91 59.67
N ASP A 109 18.85 -31.33 60.92
CA ASP A 109 20.11 -31.55 61.65
C ASP A 109 20.71 -30.34 62.39
N TYR A 110 20.44 -30.26 63.71
CA TYR A 110 21.44 -30.57 64.77
C TYR A 110 20.86 -30.37 66.19
N LEU A 111 20.53 -31.48 66.85
CA LEU A 111 20.79 -31.91 68.25
C LEU A 111 19.70 -32.85 68.77
#